data_AF-A0AAV7IY51-F1
#
_entry.id   AF-A0AAV7IY51-F1
#
_cell.length_a   1.000
_cell.length_b   1.000
_cell.length_c   1.000
_cell.angle_alpha   90.00
_cell.angle_beta   90.00
_cell.angle_gamma   90.00
#
_symmetry.space_group_name_H-M   'P 1'
#
loop_
_entity.id
_entity.type
_entity.pdbx_description
1 polymer ?
#
loop_
_entity_poly.entity_id
_entity_poly.type
_entity_poly.pdbx_seq_one_letter_code
_entity_poly.pdbx_strand_id
1 'polypeptide(L)'
;MLLIRTASTISNVHPLMYIGPLPLESNEPFQLRRSFSCSKITKDKLSRDRLAAKIARKESLSLKLALRPDRQELINRNILQIQSDNERQESKEAIGARLIRRLSMRPTQEELEERNILKKQSPAEEKKQKEEKKRYLLRKLSFRPTVEELKEKKIIRFNDYIEVTQAHDYDRRADKPWTRLTPKDKAAIRKELNEFKTSEMAVHEDSRHLTRFHRP
;
A
#
# COMPACT_ATOMS: atom_id res chain seq x y z
N MET A 1 -5.20 -29.02 -10.80
CA MET A 1 -5.91 -29.37 -9.55
C MET A 1 -5.23 -28.66 -8.39
N LEU A 2 -5.77 -27.51 -7.94
CA LEU A 2 -5.38 -26.90 -6.67
C LEU A 2 -6.61 -26.19 -6.13
N LEU A 3 -7.13 -26.70 -5.01
CA LEU A 3 -8.34 -26.25 -4.35
C LEU A 3 -8.19 -24.81 -3.84
N ILE A 4 -9.21 -24.02 -4.15
CA ILE A 4 -9.47 -22.71 -3.55
C ILE A 4 -9.95 -22.95 -2.12
N ARG A 5 -9.24 -22.41 -1.12
CA ARG A 5 -9.76 -22.24 0.24
C ARG A 5 -10.63 -20.98 0.25
N THR A 6 -11.93 -21.16 0.41
CA THR A 6 -12.89 -20.11 0.71
C THR A 6 -12.68 -19.61 2.15
N ALA A 7 -12.68 -18.29 2.33
CA ALA A 7 -12.70 -17.67 3.65
C ALA A 7 -14.15 -17.67 4.15
N SER A 8 -14.49 -18.65 4.99
CA SER A 8 -15.75 -18.64 5.73
C SER A 8 -15.80 -17.47 6.70
N THR A 9 -16.98 -16.86 6.79
CA THR A 9 -17.43 -15.98 7.85
C THR A 9 -16.97 -16.49 9.22
N ILE A 10 -16.12 -15.73 9.92
CA ILE A 10 -15.86 -15.96 11.34
C ILE A 10 -17.09 -15.44 12.09
N SER A 11 -18.10 -16.30 12.18
CA SER A 11 -19.07 -16.25 13.25
C SER A 11 -18.31 -16.49 14.54
N ASN A 12 -17.98 -15.41 15.25
CA ASN A 12 -17.47 -15.51 16.62
C ASN A 12 -18.65 -15.86 17.55
N VAL A 13 -19.18 -17.07 17.35
CA VAL A 13 -19.95 -17.75 18.38
C VAL A 13 -18.90 -18.35 19.29
N HIS A 14 -18.59 -17.62 20.37
CA HIS A 14 -17.86 -18.20 21.48
C HIS A 14 -18.57 -19.52 21.84
N PRO A 15 -17.86 -20.67 21.89
CA PRO A 15 -18.46 -21.84 22.49
C PRO A 15 -18.77 -21.45 23.92
N LEU A 16 -20.06 -21.47 24.29
CA LEU A 16 -20.43 -21.65 25.67
C LEU A 16 -19.82 -23.00 26.05
N MET A 17 -18.60 -22.94 26.59
CA MET A 17 -18.00 -24.06 27.30
C MET A 17 -18.95 -24.33 28.44
N TYR A 18 -19.84 -25.31 28.21
CA TYR A 18 -20.53 -26.01 29.26
C TYR A 18 -19.45 -26.54 30.18
N ILE A 19 -19.21 -25.82 31.27
CA ILE A 19 -18.41 -26.31 32.37
C ILE A 19 -19.25 -27.44 32.95
N GLY A 20 -18.99 -28.66 32.49
CA GLY A 20 -19.57 -29.86 33.08
C GLY A 20 -19.36 -29.80 34.59
N PRO A 21 -20.29 -30.37 35.39
CA PRO A 21 -20.17 -30.33 36.84
C PRO A 21 -18.78 -30.83 37.21
N LEU A 22 -18.06 -30.01 37.99
CA LEU A 22 -16.80 -30.38 38.60
C LEU A 22 -16.95 -31.80 39.19
N PRO A 23 -15.94 -32.66 39.07
CA PRO A 23 -15.98 -33.92 39.79
C PRO A 23 -16.24 -33.55 41.25
N LEU A 24 -17.32 -34.11 41.79
CA LEU A 24 -17.52 -34.20 43.22
C LEU A 24 -16.30 -34.95 43.72
N GLU A 25 -15.24 -34.20 44.08
CA GLU A 25 -14.23 -34.67 44.99
C GLU A 25 -15.04 -35.16 46.18
N SER A 26 -15.03 -36.48 46.31
CA SER A 26 -15.54 -37.18 47.46
C SER A 26 -15.17 -36.37 48.68
N ASN A 27 -16.19 -35.84 49.36
CA ASN A 27 -16.13 -35.62 50.79
C ASN A 27 -15.90 -37.00 51.42
N GLU A 28 -14.67 -37.51 51.29
CA GLU A 28 -14.12 -38.40 52.28
C GLU A 28 -14.14 -37.58 53.56
N PRO A 29 -14.97 -37.93 54.55
CA PRO A 29 -14.90 -37.27 55.83
C PRO A 29 -13.44 -37.35 56.25
N PHE A 30 -12.92 -36.25 56.80
CA PHE A 30 -11.59 -36.23 57.41
C PHE A 30 -11.57 -37.30 58.49
N GLN A 31 -11.26 -38.54 58.11
CA GLN A 31 -11.05 -39.66 58.99
C GLN A 31 -9.77 -39.28 59.70
N LEU A 32 -9.95 -38.70 60.88
CA LEU A 32 -8.90 -38.53 61.86
C LEU A 32 -8.46 -39.94 62.27
N ARG A 33 -7.69 -40.62 61.39
CA ARG A 33 -6.94 -41.82 61.73
C ARG A 33 -5.92 -41.38 62.77
N ARG A 34 -6.36 -41.48 64.01
CA ARG A 34 -5.57 -41.33 65.22
C ARG A 34 -4.73 -42.59 65.38
N SER A 35 -3.75 -42.78 64.49
CA SER A 35 -2.66 -43.71 64.72
C SER A 35 -1.74 -43.09 65.78
N PHE A 36 -2.10 -43.29 67.05
CA PHE A 36 -1.15 -43.11 68.14
C PHE A 36 -0.13 -44.24 68.13
N SER A 37 0.81 -44.21 67.18
CA SER A 37 2.14 -44.74 67.47
C SER A 37 2.93 -43.63 68.15
N CYS A 38 2.87 -43.61 69.48
CA CYS A 38 3.72 -42.79 70.33
C CYS A 38 5.17 -43.30 70.22
N SER A 39 5.78 -43.11 69.06
CA SER A 39 7.22 -43.03 68.94
C SER A 39 7.61 -41.73 69.63
N LYS A 40 8.57 -41.79 70.56
CA LYS A 40 9.09 -40.62 71.27
C LYS A 40 9.67 -39.65 70.24
N ILE A 41 8.84 -38.78 69.66
CA ILE A 41 9.28 -37.68 68.82
C ILE A 41 10.03 -36.76 69.77
N THR A 42 11.35 -36.82 69.71
CA THR A 42 12.20 -35.89 70.43
C THR A 42 11.80 -34.48 70.00
N LYS A 43 11.68 -33.54 70.95
CA LYS A 43 11.33 -32.14 70.69
C LYS A 43 12.17 -31.54 69.55
N ASP A 44 13.38 -32.06 69.36
CA ASP A 44 14.32 -31.70 68.30
C ASP A 44 13.92 -32.09 66.87
N LYS A 45 13.19 -33.21 66.65
CA LYS A 45 12.74 -33.59 65.29
C LYS A 45 11.58 -32.70 64.82
N LEU A 46 10.62 -32.46 65.71
CA LEU A 46 9.47 -31.59 65.45
C LEU A 46 9.90 -30.11 65.30
N SER A 47 10.95 -29.71 66.03
CA SER A 47 11.61 -28.42 65.85
C SER A 47 12.32 -28.32 64.49
N ARG A 48 13.03 -29.37 64.06
CA ARG A 48 13.67 -29.46 62.74
C ARG A 48 12.68 -29.44 61.57
N ASP A 49 11.57 -30.17 61.66
CA ASP A 49 10.54 -30.19 60.61
C ASP A 49 9.83 -28.83 60.51
N ARG A 50 9.56 -28.17 61.65
CA ARG A 50 9.07 -26.78 61.67
C ARG A 50 10.08 -25.81 61.07
N LEU A 51 11.37 -26.03 61.28
CA LEU A 51 12.43 -25.21 60.70
C LEU A 51 12.53 -25.43 59.18
N ALA A 52 12.46 -26.67 58.71
CA ALA A 52 12.44 -27.01 57.30
C ALA A 52 11.21 -26.41 56.58
N ALA A 53 10.03 -26.48 57.18
CA ALA A 53 8.83 -25.84 56.65
C ALA A 53 8.94 -24.31 56.61
N LYS A 54 9.60 -23.70 57.60
CA LYS A 54 9.91 -22.26 57.59
C LYS A 54 10.88 -21.90 56.47
N ILE A 55 11.91 -22.72 56.24
CA ILE A 55 12.88 -22.52 55.16
C ILE A 55 12.20 -22.66 53.80
N ALA A 56 11.43 -23.73 53.57
CA ALA A 56 10.70 -23.94 52.31
C ALA A 56 9.69 -22.81 52.03
N ARG A 57 9.00 -22.31 53.07
CA ARG A 57 8.12 -21.14 52.94
C ARG A 57 8.91 -19.88 52.57
N LYS A 58 10.07 -19.67 53.19
CA LYS A 58 10.97 -18.54 52.91
C LYS A 58 11.50 -18.59 51.47
N GLU A 59 11.91 -19.77 51.00
CA GLU A 59 12.38 -19.98 49.64
C GLU A 59 11.26 -19.77 48.60
N SER A 60 10.08 -20.36 48.81
CA SER A 60 8.92 -20.14 47.93
C SER A 60 8.50 -18.66 47.85
N LEU A 61 8.50 -17.97 49.00
CA LEU A 61 8.23 -16.53 49.04
C LEU A 61 9.29 -15.73 48.28
N SER A 62 10.57 -16.06 48.45
CA SER A 62 11.66 -15.38 47.76
C SER A 62 11.55 -15.50 46.24
N LEU A 63 11.17 -16.69 45.74
CA LEU A 63 10.95 -16.93 44.31
C LEU A 63 9.77 -16.13 43.77
N LYS A 64 8.66 -16.03 44.52
CA LYS A 64 7.50 -15.21 44.13
C LYS A 64 7.80 -13.72 44.11
N LEU A 65 8.66 -13.25 45.01
CA LEU A 65 9.09 -11.85 45.02
C LEU A 65 10.06 -11.53 43.87
N ALA A 66 10.96 -12.46 43.52
CA ALA A 66 11.86 -12.32 42.37
C ALA A 66 11.11 -12.28 41.04
N LEU A 67 10.00 -13.03 40.93
CA LEU A 67 9.14 -13.06 39.74
C LEU A 67 7.98 -12.05 39.81
N ARG A 68 8.03 -11.08 40.73
CA ARG A 68 6.95 -10.09 40.89
C ARG A 68 6.93 -9.14 39.68
N PRO A 69 5.79 -9.03 38.97
CA PRO A 69 5.64 -8.05 37.89
C PRO A 69 5.80 -6.62 38.41
N ASP A 70 6.39 -5.76 37.59
CA ASP A 70 6.49 -4.34 37.93
C ASP A 70 5.10 -3.68 37.94
N ARG A 71 4.96 -2.60 38.70
CA ARG A 71 3.69 -1.85 38.82
C ARG A 71 3.19 -1.42 37.44
N GLN A 72 4.09 -1.00 36.56
CA GLN A 72 3.72 -0.59 35.21
C GLN A 72 3.19 -1.76 34.36
N GLU A 73 3.72 -2.97 34.54
CA GLU A 73 3.20 -4.17 33.84
C GLU A 73 1.78 -4.51 34.29
N LEU A 74 1.49 -4.38 35.58
CA LEU A 74 0.14 -4.61 36.12
C LEU A 74 -0.86 -3.57 35.61
N ILE A 75 -0.44 -2.31 35.43
CA ILE A 75 -1.23 -1.25 34.79
C ILE A 75 -1.47 -1.59 33.32
N ASN A 76 -0.44 -1.98 32.58
CA ASN A 76 -0.54 -2.32 31.16
C ASN A 76 -1.45 -3.54 30.93
N ARG A 77 -1.48 -4.48 31.89
CA ARG A 77 -2.41 -5.62 31.91
C ARG A 77 -3.80 -5.27 32.44
N ASN A 78 -4.05 -4.00 32.79
CA ASN A 78 -5.31 -3.50 33.35
C ASN A 78 -5.72 -4.21 34.66
N ILE A 79 -4.75 -4.69 35.42
CA ILE A 79 -4.95 -5.27 36.76
C ILE A 79 -5.00 -4.15 37.80
N LEU A 80 -4.16 -3.12 37.62
CA LEU A 80 -4.18 -1.90 38.44
C LEU A 80 -4.67 -0.73 37.60
N GLN A 81 -5.78 -0.13 38.00
CA GLN A 81 -6.33 1.08 37.37
C GLN A 81 -5.77 2.32 38.07
N ILE A 82 -5.26 3.27 37.29
CA ILE A 82 -4.69 4.54 37.80
C ILE A 82 -5.78 5.62 37.90
N GLN A 83 -6.74 5.58 36.98
CA GLN A 83 -7.82 6.56 36.88
C GLN A 83 -8.84 6.34 37.98
N SER A 84 -9.42 7.44 38.46
CA SER A 84 -10.58 7.39 39.35
C SER A 84 -11.82 6.89 38.60
N ASP A 85 -12.80 6.36 39.34
CA ASP A 85 -14.06 5.88 38.76
C ASP A 85 -14.82 7.01 38.04
N ASN A 86 -14.74 8.25 38.54
CA ASN A 86 -15.35 9.43 37.92
C ASN A 86 -14.70 9.76 36.57
N GLU A 87 -13.38 9.86 36.49
CA GLU A 87 -12.67 10.13 35.22
C GLU A 87 -12.95 9.05 34.17
N ARG A 88 -13.07 7.79 34.62
CA ARG A 88 -13.41 6.67 33.76
C ARG A 88 -14.84 6.79 33.23
N GLN A 89 -15.79 7.21 34.07
CA GLN A 89 -17.17 7.42 33.66
C GLN A 89 -17.28 8.59 32.67
N GLU A 90 -16.62 9.71 32.93
CA GLU A 90 -16.56 10.86 32.00
C GLU A 90 -15.95 10.47 30.65
N SER A 91 -14.83 9.73 30.66
CA SER A 91 -14.22 9.21 29.44
C SER A 91 -15.16 8.30 28.66
N LYS A 92 -15.88 7.40 29.37
CA LYS A 92 -16.87 6.51 28.77
C LYS A 92 -18.03 7.28 28.14
N GLU A 93 -18.54 8.31 28.81
CA GLU A 93 -19.60 9.18 28.31
C GLU A 93 -19.14 9.99 27.09
N ALA A 94 -17.93 10.57 27.14
CA ALA A 94 -17.35 11.30 26.03
C ALA A 94 -17.12 10.41 24.79
N ILE A 95 -16.65 9.18 24.99
CA ILE A 95 -16.52 8.18 23.93
C ILE A 95 -17.89 7.80 23.39
N GLY A 96 -18.88 7.59 24.27
CA GLY A 96 -20.26 7.27 23.90
C GLY A 96 -20.90 8.34 23.03
N ALA A 97 -20.82 9.61 23.45
CA ALA A 97 -21.32 10.75 22.69
C ALA A 97 -20.66 10.86 21.31
N ARG A 98 -19.34 10.67 21.24
CA ARG A 98 -18.59 10.66 19.97
C ARG A 98 -19.03 9.53 19.05
N LEU A 99 -19.25 8.34 19.61
CA LEU A 99 -19.70 7.18 18.86
C LEU A 99 -21.10 7.40 18.28
N ILE A 100 -22.05 7.89 19.09
CA ILE A 100 -23.42 8.20 18.65
C ILE A 100 -23.38 9.15 17.43
N ARG A 101 -22.61 10.23 17.52
CA ARG A 101 -22.44 11.18 16.40
C ARG A 101 -21.85 10.55 15.13
N ARG A 102 -20.90 9.62 15.27
CA ARG A 102 -20.33 8.91 14.11
C ARG A 102 -21.31 7.93 13.48
N LEU A 103 -22.09 7.25 14.31
CA LEU A 103 -23.09 6.29 13.85
C LEU A 103 -24.28 6.99 13.16
N SER A 104 -24.67 8.19 13.60
CA SER A 104 -25.74 8.96 12.96
C SER A 104 -25.37 9.42 11.55
N MET A 105 -24.08 9.62 11.28
CA MET A 105 -23.54 10.05 9.98
C MET A 105 -22.83 8.91 9.24
N ARG A 106 -23.14 7.65 9.57
CA ARG A 106 -22.47 6.49 8.99
C ARG A 106 -22.85 6.37 7.51
N PRO A 107 -21.87 6.41 6.56
CA PRO A 107 -22.14 6.22 5.14
C PRO A 107 -22.74 4.84 4.86
N THR A 108 -23.54 4.76 3.79
CA THR A 108 -24.09 3.47 3.33
C THR A 108 -23.00 2.64 2.65
N GLN A 109 -23.27 1.34 2.47
CA GLN A 109 -22.34 0.45 1.78
C GLN A 109 -22.10 0.91 0.33
N GLU A 110 -23.18 1.27 -0.38
CA GLU A 110 -23.14 1.68 -1.79
C GLU A 110 -22.30 2.95 -1.99
N GLU A 111 -22.44 3.94 -1.10
CA GLU A 111 -21.62 5.17 -1.12
C GLU A 111 -20.12 4.88 -0.98
N LEU A 112 -19.75 3.89 -0.15
CA LEU A 112 -18.35 3.48 0.02
C LEU A 112 -17.83 2.73 -1.21
N GLU A 113 -18.69 1.99 -1.91
CA GLU A 113 -18.36 1.31 -3.16
C GLU A 113 -18.16 2.30 -4.30
N GLU A 114 -19.02 3.32 -4.42
CA GLU A 114 -18.90 4.41 -5.40
C GLU A 114 -17.62 5.22 -5.19
N ARG A 115 -17.26 5.49 -3.93
CA ARG A 115 -15.99 6.13 -3.56
C ARG A 115 -14.78 5.21 -3.66
N ASN A 116 -14.99 3.96 -4.10
CA ASN A 116 -13.94 2.98 -4.33
C ASN A 116 -13.16 2.58 -3.06
N ILE A 117 -13.78 2.77 -1.89
CA ILE A 117 -13.24 2.40 -0.57
C ILE A 117 -13.56 0.93 -0.29
N LEU A 118 -14.81 0.52 -0.51
CA LEU A 118 -15.23 -0.87 -0.43
C LEU A 118 -15.24 -1.48 -1.84
N LYS A 119 -14.64 -2.66 -2.00
CA LYS A 119 -14.60 -3.37 -3.28
C LYS A 119 -15.64 -4.48 -3.28
N LYS A 120 -16.42 -4.59 -4.37
CA LYS A 120 -17.40 -5.67 -4.55
C LYS A 120 -16.76 -7.02 -4.87
N GLN A 121 -15.60 -7.00 -5.50
CA GLN A 121 -14.97 -8.18 -6.08
C GLN A 121 -13.84 -8.69 -5.21
N SER A 122 -13.55 -9.99 -5.32
CA SER A 122 -12.38 -10.57 -4.66
C SER A 122 -11.08 -10.03 -5.30
N PRO A 123 -9.97 -9.92 -4.54
CA PRO A 123 -8.70 -9.46 -5.09
C PRO A 123 -8.19 -10.33 -6.25
N ALA A 124 -8.59 -11.60 -6.30
CA ALA A 124 -8.29 -12.49 -7.41
C ALA A 124 -9.07 -12.13 -8.69
N GLU A 125 -10.36 -11.81 -8.56
CA GLU A 125 -11.20 -11.35 -9.68
C GLU A 125 -10.75 -9.99 -10.22
N GLU A 126 -10.41 -9.03 -9.35
CA GLU A 126 -9.88 -7.73 -9.77
C GLU A 126 -8.60 -7.88 -10.61
N LYS A 127 -7.70 -8.79 -10.18
CA LYS A 127 -6.47 -9.08 -10.92
C LYS A 127 -6.77 -9.66 -12.30
N LYS A 128 -7.72 -10.60 -12.38
CA LYS A 128 -8.16 -11.19 -13.65
C LYS A 128 -8.76 -10.13 -14.59
N GLN A 129 -9.66 -9.28 -14.08
CA GLN A 129 -10.25 -8.19 -14.88
C GLN A 129 -9.21 -7.18 -15.35
N LYS A 130 -8.23 -6.86 -14.51
CA LYS A 130 -7.12 -5.99 -14.90
C LYS A 130 -6.27 -6.61 -16.00
N GLU A 131 -6.00 -7.91 -15.92
CA GLU A 131 -5.26 -8.64 -16.95
C GLU A 131 -6.04 -8.71 -18.27
N GLU A 132 -7.34 -9.00 -18.22
CA GLU A 132 -8.23 -9.00 -19.38
C GLU A 132 -8.30 -7.61 -20.03
N LYS A 133 -8.46 -6.54 -19.23
CA LYS A 133 -8.41 -5.15 -19.72
C LYS A 133 -7.07 -4.83 -20.36
N LYS A 134 -5.95 -5.25 -19.75
CA LYS A 134 -4.61 -5.07 -20.32
C LYS A 134 -4.47 -5.80 -21.66
N ARG A 135 -4.91 -7.06 -21.73
CA ARG A 135 -4.87 -7.88 -22.94
C ARG A 135 -5.72 -7.29 -24.06
N TYR A 136 -6.93 -6.84 -23.73
CA TYR A 136 -7.82 -6.15 -24.65
C TYR A 136 -7.22 -4.86 -25.18
N LEU A 137 -6.64 -4.03 -24.30
CA LEU A 137 -5.99 -2.78 -24.68
C LEU A 137 -4.78 -3.01 -25.60
N LEU A 138 -3.91 -3.97 -25.26
CA LEU A 138 -2.76 -4.33 -26.10
C LEU A 138 -3.21 -4.74 -27.51
N ARG A 139 -4.25 -5.57 -27.61
CA ARG A 139 -4.86 -5.93 -28.89
C ARG A 139 -5.45 -4.71 -29.62
N LYS A 140 -6.09 -3.78 -28.92
CA LYS A 140 -6.63 -2.56 -29.55
C LYS A 140 -5.52 -1.63 -30.06
N LEU A 141 -4.42 -1.53 -29.33
CA LEU A 141 -3.27 -0.71 -29.71
C LEU A 141 -2.48 -1.33 -30.87
N SER A 142 -2.45 -2.66 -31.00
CA SER A 142 -1.77 -3.32 -32.14
C SER A 142 -2.46 -3.05 -33.48
N PHE A 143 -3.79 -2.83 -33.47
CA PHE A 143 -4.56 -2.45 -34.66
C PHE A 143 -4.80 -0.93 -34.71
N ARG A 144 -3.87 -0.13 -34.21
CA ARG A 144 -3.97 1.32 -34.26
C ARG A 144 -3.64 1.80 -35.69
N PRO A 145 -4.54 2.53 -36.38
CA PRO A 145 -4.28 3.02 -37.74
C PRO A 145 -3.16 4.05 -37.76
N THR A 146 -2.47 4.17 -38.89
CA THR A 146 -1.43 5.18 -39.07
C THR A 146 -2.02 6.56 -39.32
N VAL A 147 -1.18 7.59 -39.23
CA VAL A 147 -1.57 8.97 -39.49
C VAL A 147 -1.92 9.15 -40.97
N GLU A 148 -1.20 8.50 -41.89
CA GLU A 148 -1.53 8.53 -43.32
C GLU A 148 -2.92 7.95 -43.59
N GLU A 149 -3.24 6.79 -43.01
CA GLU A 149 -4.55 6.14 -43.17
C GLU A 149 -5.70 7.04 -42.67
N LEU A 150 -5.49 7.75 -41.57
CA LEU A 150 -6.48 8.68 -41.02
C LEU A 150 -6.64 9.93 -41.90
N LYS A 151 -5.57 10.41 -42.55
CA LYS A 151 -5.61 11.52 -43.52
C LYS A 151 -6.35 11.11 -44.80
N GLU A 152 -6.08 9.93 -45.33
CA GLU A 152 -6.75 9.39 -46.52
C GLU A 152 -8.26 9.26 -46.29
N LYS A 153 -8.64 8.76 -45.10
CA LYS A 153 -10.04 8.67 -44.67
C LYS A 153 -10.65 10.02 -44.26
N LYS A 154 -9.89 11.11 -44.32
CA LYS A 154 -10.30 12.48 -43.92
C LYS A 154 -10.84 12.55 -42.49
N ILE A 155 -10.33 11.70 -41.60
CA ILE A 155 -10.68 11.68 -40.16
C ILE A 155 -9.88 12.75 -39.40
N ILE A 156 -8.64 12.99 -39.82
CA ILE A 156 -7.77 14.03 -39.25
C ILE A 156 -7.32 14.98 -40.35
N ARG A 157 -7.19 16.27 -40.02
CA ARG A 157 -6.68 17.29 -40.94
C ARG A 157 -5.23 17.63 -40.61
N PHE A 158 -4.61 18.44 -41.49
CA PHE A 158 -3.19 18.82 -41.36
C PHE A 158 -2.87 19.60 -40.07
N ASN A 159 -3.85 20.28 -39.47
CA ASN A 159 -3.72 21.07 -38.26
C ASN A 159 -4.04 20.30 -36.97
N ASP A 160 -4.63 19.10 -37.06
CA ASP A 160 -5.07 18.33 -35.90
C ASP A 160 -3.94 17.43 -35.32
N TYR A 161 -2.90 17.15 -36.11
CA TYR A 161 -1.76 16.33 -35.70
C TYR A 161 -0.44 16.95 -36.16
N ILE A 162 0.45 17.24 -35.21
CA ILE A 162 1.79 17.78 -35.45
C ILE A 162 2.79 16.81 -34.85
N GLU A 163 3.73 16.33 -35.67
CA GLU A 163 4.87 15.55 -35.20
C GLU A 163 5.96 16.51 -34.74
N VAL A 164 6.29 16.46 -33.46
CA VAL A 164 7.42 17.23 -32.89
C VAL A 164 8.64 16.32 -32.84
N THR A 165 9.60 16.56 -33.73
CA THR A 165 10.91 15.92 -33.70
C THR A 165 11.92 16.81 -32.99
N GLN A 166 12.86 16.19 -32.27
CA GLN A 166 13.95 16.92 -31.63
C GLN A 166 14.86 17.48 -32.73
N ALA A 167 15.01 18.81 -32.76
CA ALA A 167 15.96 19.46 -33.64
C ALA A 167 17.36 19.40 -33.02
N HIS A 168 18.40 19.34 -33.86
CA HIS A 168 19.76 19.53 -33.36
C HIS A 168 19.92 20.95 -32.82
N ASP A 169 20.38 21.05 -31.57
CA ASP A 169 20.82 22.30 -30.97
C ASP A 169 22.19 22.66 -31.51
N TYR A 170 22.20 23.39 -32.63
CA TYR A 170 23.39 24.07 -33.13
C TYR A 170 23.38 25.53 -32.69
N ASP A 171 24.57 26.08 -32.45
CA ASP A 171 24.72 27.48 -32.04
C ASP A 171 24.32 28.44 -33.17
N ARG A 172 23.12 29.03 -33.04
CA ARG A 172 22.57 30.01 -33.99
C ARG A 172 23.25 31.38 -33.90
N ARG A 173 24.19 31.57 -32.96
CA ARG A 173 24.94 32.81 -32.74
C ARG A 173 26.32 32.79 -33.40
N ALA A 174 26.64 31.74 -34.18
CA ALA A 174 27.87 31.65 -34.95
C ALA A 174 28.08 32.83 -35.91
N ASP A 175 29.35 33.11 -36.24
CA ASP A 175 29.74 34.19 -37.16
C ASP A 175 29.06 34.01 -38.53
N LYS A 176 28.71 35.14 -39.14
CA LYS A 176 27.90 35.24 -40.35
C LYS A 176 28.82 35.71 -41.46
N PRO A 177 29.66 34.85 -42.05
CA PRO A 177 30.69 35.27 -43.01
C PRO A 177 30.11 36.04 -44.22
N TRP A 178 28.84 35.79 -44.55
CA TRP A 178 28.11 36.54 -45.58
C TRP A 178 27.91 38.04 -45.29
N THR A 179 28.06 38.49 -44.04
CA THR A 179 28.02 39.90 -43.68
C THR A 179 29.23 40.68 -44.19
N ARG A 180 30.34 39.99 -44.49
CA ARG A 180 31.61 40.59 -44.96
C ARG A 180 31.87 40.40 -46.46
N LEU A 181 30.88 39.92 -47.21
CA LEU A 181 31.03 39.65 -48.65
C LEU A 181 31.28 40.93 -49.45
N THR A 182 32.31 40.91 -50.29
CA THR A 182 32.57 42.02 -51.22
C THR A 182 31.52 42.06 -52.34
N PRO A 183 31.35 43.18 -53.06
CA PRO A 183 30.46 43.23 -54.22
C PRO A 183 30.82 42.20 -55.31
N LYS A 184 32.11 41.89 -55.46
CA LYS A 184 32.63 40.88 -56.38
C LYS A 184 32.17 39.48 -55.97
N ASP A 185 32.30 39.14 -54.67
CA ASP A 185 31.87 37.85 -54.15
C ASP A 185 30.35 37.67 -54.28
N LYS A 186 29.58 38.73 -54.02
CA LYS A 186 28.12 38.72 -54.23
C LYS A 186 27.76 38.46 -55.70
N ALA A 187 28.50 39.05 -56.64
CA ALA A 187 28.28 38.81 -58.06
C ALA A 187 28.65 37.38 -58.47
N ALA A 188 29.78 36.85 -57.96
CA ALA A 188 30.21 35.48 -58.21
C ALA A 188 29.17 34.46 -57.69
N ILE A 189 28.67 34.65 -56.47
CA ILE A 189 27.63 33.78 -55.89
C ILE A 189 26.32 33.89 -56.66
N ARG A 190 25.91 35.08 -57.12
CA ARG A 190 24.71 35.21 -57.96
C ARG A 190 24.85 34.45 -59.28
N LYS A 191 26.03 34.48 -59.89
CA LYS A 191 26.34 33.74 -61.11
C LYS A 191 26.27 32.24 -60.85
N GLU A 192 26.99 31.77 -59.84
CA GLU A 192 27.01 30.36 -59.43
C GLU A 192 25.61 29.83 -59.09
N LEU A 193 24.79 30.61 -58.39
CA LEU A 193 23.40 30.26 -58.09
C LEU A 193 22.51 30.17 -59.33
N ASN A 194 22.72 31.04 -60.32
CA ASN A 194 21.99 30.94 -61.59
C ASN A 194 22.43 29.71 -62.38
N GLU A 195 23.72 29.39 -62.37
CA GLU A 195 24.28 28.22 -63.02
C GLU A 195 23.71 26.94 -62.42
N PHE A 196 23.74 26.80 -61.08
CA PHE A 196 23.13 25.68 -60.36
C PHE A 196 21.64 25.50 -60.68
N LYS A 197 20.85 26.59 -60.68
CA LYS A 197 19.42 26.54 -61.03
C LYS A 197 19.16 26.06 -62.46
N THR A 198 20.12 26.24 -63.34
CA THR A 198 19.97 25.93 -64.77
C THR A 198 20.49 24.54 -65.12
N SER A 199 21.60 24.10 -64.49
CA SER A 199 22.29 22.85 -64.84
C SER A 199 22.06 21.70 -63.86
N GLU A 200 21.95 21.96 -62.56
CA GLU A 200 22.00 20.91 -61.53
C GLU A 200 20.68 20.73 -60.79
N MET A 201 19.90 21.80 -60.64
CA MET A 201 18.60 21.74 -59.96
C MET A 201 17.57 20.98 -60.81
N ALA A 202 17.16 19.80 -60.33
CA ALA A 202 16.11 19.00 -60.95
C ALA A 202 14.73 19.65 -60.74
N VAL A 203 14.19 20.26 -61.80
CA VAL A 203 12.85 20.87 -61.83
C VAL A 203 12.01 20.20 -62.92
N HIS A 204 10.74 19.94 -62.63
CA HIS A 204 9.81 19.40 -63.64
C HIS A 204 9.64 20.38 -64.80
N GLU A 205 9.63 19.89 -66.05
CA GLU A 205 9.67 20.76 -67.24
C GLU A 205 8.53 21.80 -67.26
N ASP A 206 7.31 21.40 -66.90
CA ASP A 206 6.15 22.31 -66.87
C ASP A 206 6.30 23.46 -65.86
N SER A 207 7.09 23.27 -64.80
CA SER A 207 7.29 24.25 -63.72
C SER A 207 8.57 25.06 -63.87
N ARG A 208 9.37 24.80 -64.91
CA ARG A 208 10.71 25.39 -65.09
C ARG A 208 10.66 26.92 -65.22
N HIS A 209 9.59 27.46 -65.79
CA HIS A 209 9.35 28.89 -65.93
C HIS A 209 9.15 29.64 -64.59
N LEU A 210 8.87 28.93 -63.49
CA LEU A 210 8.72 29.52 -62.14
C LEU A 210 10.07 29.73 -61.44
N THR A 211 11.18 29.29 -62.05
CA THR A 211 12.51 29.46 -61.47
C THR A 211 12.98 30.91 -61.58
N ARG A 212 13.24 31.54 -60.42
CA ARG A 212 13.65 32.95 -60.36
C ARG A 212 15.17 33.09 -60.41
N PHE A 213 15.67 33.74 -61.45
CA PHE A 213 17.09 34.04 -61.63
C PHE A 213 17.49 35.39 -61.00
N HIS A 214 18.74 35.46 -60.53
CA HIS A 214 19.36 36.71 -60.10
C HIS A 214 19.78 37.52 -61.32
N ARG A 215 19.71 38.85 -61.21
CA ARG A 215 20.19 39.75 -62.27
C ARG A 215 21.73 39.63 -62.40
N PRO A 216 22.26 39.63 -63.63
CA PRO A 216 23.70 39.68 -63.90
C PRO A 216 24.39 40.85 -63.17
#